data_AF-A0A821SRY7-F1
#
_entry.id   AF-A0A821SRY7-F1
#
_cell.length_a   1.000
_cell.length_b   1.000
_cell.length_c   1.000
_cell.angle_alpha   90.00
_cell.angle_beta   90.00
_cell.angle_gamma   90.00
#
_symmetry.space_group_name_H-M   'P 1'
#
loop_
_entity.id
_entity.type
_entity.pdbx_description
1 polymer ?
#
loop_
_entity_poly.entity_id
_entity_poly.type
_entity_poly.pdbx_seq_one_letter_code
_entity_poly.pdbx_strand_id
1 'polypeptide(L)' 'MPIYDWNNDNVRKDLFDWWIKRLRRKLSTVDFLRIDHFRGLISHYVIPVDIIKQEPNTTEAYWVKTP' A
#
# COMPACT_ATOMS: atom_id res chain seq x y z
N MET A 1 -0.40 9.64 -2.56
CA MET A 1 -0.05 8.98 -1.27
C MET A 1 1.24 8.21 -1.48
N PRO A 2 2.16 8.15 -0.49
CA PRO A 2 3.28 7.22 -0.56
C PRO A 2 2.78 5.76 -0.55
N ILE A 3 3.55 4.88 -1.18
CA ILE A 3 3.26 3.44 -1.28
C ILE A 3 4.17 2.65 -0.34
N TYR A 4 3.71 1.50 0.15
CA TYR A 4 4.54 0.62 0.95
C TYR A 4 5.58 -0.09 0.08
N ASP A 5 6.83 -0.12 0.55
CA ASP A 5 7.93 -0.82 -0.14
C ASP A 5 7.92 -2.32 0.18
N TRP A 6 6.93 -3.01 -0.38
CA TRP A 6 6.70 -4.42 -0.09
C TRP A 6 7.73 -5.37 -0.71
N ASN A 7 8.38 -4.97 -1.79
CA ASN A 7 9.34 -5.79 -2.53
C ASN A 7 10.75 -5.71 -1.94
N ASN A 8 10.94 -4.90 -0.90
CA ASN A 8 12.18 -4.81 -0.15
C ASN A 8 12.15 -5.75 1.06
N ASP A 9 12.84 -6.87 0.93
CA ASP A 9 12.86 -7.91 1.96
C ASP A 9 13.40 -7.42 3.32
N ASN A 10 14.22 -6.35 3.34
CA ASN A 10 14.76 -5.79 4.58
C ASN A 10 13.67 -5.13 5.45
N VAL A 11 12.56 -4.69 4.86
CA VAL A 11 11.47 -4.00 5.58
C VAL A 11 10.17 -4.78 5.58
N ARG A 12 10.06 -5.84 4.77
CA ARG A 12 8.83 -6.62 4.59
C ARG A 12 8.28 -7.15 5.91
N LYS A 13 9.14 -7.70 6.78
CA LYS A 13 8.74 -8.19 8.11
C LYS A 13 8.16 -7.06 8.97
N ASP A 14 8.84 -5.92 9.01
CA ASP A 14 8.42 -4.77 9.82
C ASP A 14 7.12 -4.15 9.31
N LEU A 15 6.88 -4.17 8.00
CA LEU A 15 5.61 -3.79 7.39
C LEU A 15 4.46 -4.71 7.81
N PHE A 16 4.67 -6.03 7.84
CA PHE A 16 3.66 -6.96 8.38
C PHE A 16 3.39 -6.71 9.87
N ASP A 17 4.43 -6.52 10.67
CA ASP A 17 4.28 -6.20 12.10
C ASP A 17 3.51 -4.90 12.32
N TRP A 18 3.77 -3.89 11.48
CA TRP A 18 3.02 -2.64 11.48
C TRP A 18 1.55 -2.86 11.13
N TRP A 19 1.25 -3.65 10.09
CA TRP A 19 -0.11 -3.98 9.70
C TRP A 19 -0.86 -4.75 10.79
N ILE A 20 -0.23 -5.73 11.44
CA ILE A 20 -0.82 -6.48 12.56
C ILE A 20 -1.18 -5.53 13.70
N LYS A 21 -0.27 -4.63 14.08
CA LYS A 21 -0.53 -3.62 15.12
C LYS A 21 -1.68 -2.69 14.72
N ARG A 22 -1.73 -2.25 13.47
CA ARG A 22 -2.82 -1.41 12.93
C ARG A 22 -4.17 -2.11 12.99
N LEU A 23 -4.25 -3.37 12.54
CA LEU A 23 -5.49 -4.15 12.55
C LEU A 23 -5.98 -4.37 13.98
N ARG A 24 -5.09 -4.78 14.90
CA ARG A 24 -5.43 -4.94 16.32
C ARG A 24 -5.99 -3.66 16.93
N ARG A 25 -5.34 -2.52 16.66
CA ARG A 25 -5.81 -1.22 17.16
C ARG A 25 -7.17 -0.83 16.61
N LYS A 26 -7.49 -1.17 15.37
CA LYS A 26 -8.80 -0.86 14.79
C LYS A 26 -9.90 -1.76 15.34
N LEU A 27 -9.64 -3.06 15.39
CA LEU A 27 -10.56 -4.06 15.94
C LEU A 27 -10.84 -3.88 17.43
N SER A 28 -10.01 -3.13 18.18
CA SER A 28 -10.35 -2.79 19.58
C SER A 28 -11.51 -1.81 19.73
N THR A 29 -12.01 -1.24 18.63
CA THR A 29 -13.09 -0.23 18.63
C THR A 29 -14.28 -0.58 17.75
N VAL A 30 -14.18 -1.63 16.95
CA VAL A 30 -15.23 -2.06 16.00
C VAL A 30 -15.25 -3.58 15.92
N ASP A 31 -16.43 -4.16 15.69
CA ASP A 31 -16.59 -5.61 15.54
C ASP A 31 -16.08 -6.12 14.19
N PHE A 32 -16.19 -5.27 13.16
CA PHE A 32 -15.80 -5.60 11.79
C PHE A 32 -14.96 -4.49 11.19
N LEU A 33 -13.92 -4.87 10.47
CA LEU A 33 -13.03 -3.96 9.77
C LEU A 33 -13.10 -4.19 8.27
N ARG A 34 -13.68 -3.21 7.53
CA ARG A 34 -13.56 -3.15 6.07
C ARG A 34 -12.17 -2.64 5.70
N ILE A 35 -11.44 -3.40 4.89
CA ILE A 35 -10.21 -2.94 4.24
C ILE A 35 -10.60 -2.36 2.88
N ASP A 36 -10.47 -1.05 2.76
CA ASP A 36 -10.72 -0.35 1.52
C ASP A 36 -9.59 -0.57 0.50
N HIS A 37 -9.89 -0.54 -0.79
CA HIS A 37 -8.96 -0.90 -1.86
C HIS A 37 -8.25 -2.25 -1.65
N PHE A 38 -9.00 -3.27 -1.20
CA PHE A 38 -8.48 -4.60 -0.88
C PHE A 38 -7.61 -5.22 -1.99
N ARG A 39 -7.90 -4.93 -3.27
CA ARG A 39 -7.09 -5.34 -4.42
C ARG A 39 -5.62 -4.91 -4.31
N GLY A 40 -5.35 -3.78 -3.64
CA GLY A 40 -4.01 -3.27 -3.34
C GLY A 40 -3.14 -4.23 -2.51
N LEU A 41 -3.74 -5.21 -1.84
CA LEU A 41 -3.03 -6.30 -1.14
C LEU A 41 -2.55 -7.41 -2.09
N ILE A 42 -3.01 -7.44 -3.34
CA ILE A 42 -2.55 -8.36 -4.39
C ILE A 42 -1.62 -7.63 -5.36
N SER A 43 -2.01 -6.42 -5.75
CA SER A 43 -1.24 -5.55 -6.63
C SER A 43 -1.73 -4.12 -6.52
N HIS A 44 -0.83 -3.14 -6.58
CA HIS A 44 -1.17 -1.72 -6.56
C HIS A 44 -0.63 -0.99 -7.78
N TYR A 45 -1.30 0.10 -8.15
CA TYR A 45 -0.92 0.95 -9.28
C TYR A 45 0.06 2.03 -8.80
N VAL A 46 1.22 2.13 -9.44
CA VAL A 46 2.31 3.03 -9.08
C VAL A 46 2.47 4.09 -10.15
N ILE A 47 2.45 5.34 -9.72
CA ILE A 47 2.71 6.51 -10.56
C ILE A 47 4.01 7.15 -10.07
N PRO A 48 5.07 7.23 -10.91
CA PRO A 48 6.34 7.84 -10.54
C PRO A 48 6.20 9.33 -10.18
N VAL A 49 6.90 9.75 -9.12
CA VAL A 49 6.79 11.11 -8.56
C VAL A 49 7.35 12.17 -9.51
N ASP A 50 8.43 11.84 -10.20
CA ASP A 50 9.09 12.67 -11.22
C ASP A 50 8.17 12.92 -12.42
N ILE A 51 7.37 11.93 -12.82
CA ILE A 51 6.40 12.07 -13.91
C ILE A 51 5.22 12.94 -13.48
N ILE A 52 4.62 12.72 -12.29
CA ILE A 52 3.50 13.55 -11.80
C ILE A 52 3.89 15.04 -11.73
N LYS A 53 5.13 15.35 -11.35
CA LYS A 53 5.62 16.74 -11.25
C LYS A 53 5.68 17.45 -12.61
N GLN A 54 5.85 16.70 -13.69
CA GLN A 54 5.94 17.23 -15.05
C GLN A 54 4.57 17.20 -15.73
N GLU A 55 3.86 16.08 -15.62
CA GLU A 55 2.57 15.84 -16.27
C GLU A 55 1.56 15.23 -15.27
N PRO A 56 0.74 16.07 -14.61
CA PRO A 56 -0.15 15.63 -13.52
C PRO A 56 -1.22 14.61 -13.94
N ASN A 57 -1.55 14.54 -15.23
CA ASN A 57 -2.55 13.64 -15.80
C ASN A 57 -1.92 12.49 -16.60
N THR A 58 -0.68 12.14 -16.29
CA THR A 58 0.04 11.05 -16.96
C THR A 58 -0.71 9.71 -16.87
N THR A 59 -0.62 8.93 -17.95
CA THR A 59 -1.04 7.53 -17.98
C THR A 59 0.15 6.56 -17.79
N GLU A 60 1.37 7.09 -17.65
CA GLU A 60 2.61 6.34 -17.49
C GLU A 60 2.76 5.80 -16.06
N ALA A 61 1.91 4.84 -15.74
CA ALA A 61 1.91 4.16 -14.47
C ALA A 61 1.76 2.66 -14.66
N TYR A 62 2.13 1.89 -13.64
CA TYR A 62 2.29 0.45 -13.78
C TYR A 62 1.83 -0.31 -12.55
N TRP A 63 1.43 -1.57 -12.77
CA TRP A 63 1.02 -2.46 -11.70
C TRP A 63 2.23 -3.11 -11.04
N VAL A 64 2.29 -3.05 -9.72
CA VAL A 64 3.30 -3.72 -8.89
C VAL A 64 2.62 -4.78 -8.05
N LYS A 65 3.12 -6.02 -8.13
CA LYS A 65 2.67 -7.13 -7.28
C LYS A 65 3.08 -6.87 -5.83
N THR A 66 2.20 -7.20 -4.91
CA THR A 66 2.47 -7.16 -3.47
C THR A 66 2.73 -8.59 -2.93
N PRO A 67 3.23 -8.71 -1.68
CA PRO A 67 3.70 -9.95 -1.06
C PRO A 67 2.73 -11.12 -1.08
#